data_AF-A0A6B3HSX0-F1
#
_entry.id   AF-A0A6B3HSX0-F1
#
_cell.length_a   1.000
_cell.length_b   1.000
_cell.length_c   1.000
_cell.angle_alpha   90.00
_cell.angle_beta   90.00
_cell.angle_gamma   90.00
#
_symmetry.space_group_name_H-M   'P 1'
#
loop_
_entity.id
_entity.type
_entity.pdbx_description
1 polymer ?
#
loop_
_entity_poly.entity_id
_entity_poly.type
_entity_poly.pdbx_seq_one_letter_code
_entity_poly.pdbx_strand_id
1 'polypeptide(L)'
;RGIENGVTRFHQVRVPAAARIGPEGAGLKIALTTLNTGRLSLPAMCVGAGKWCLKIAREWSAVREQWGRPVAGHEAVGAKISFIAATTFALEAIVDLSSQMADEDRNDIRIEAALAKLYGSEMGWLIADEL
;
A
#
# COMPACT_ATOMS: atom_id res chain seq x y z
N ARG A 1 -9.15 -14.62 4.06
CA ARG A 1 -9.66 -13.90 2.87
C ARG A 1 -10.72 -12.89 3.32
N GLY A 2 -10.33 -11.82 4.02
CA GLY A 2 -11.26 -10.90 4.70
C GLY A 2 -11.92 -9.86 3.77
N ILE A 3 -12.00 -10.15 2.47
CA ILE A 3 -12.62 -9.29 1.47
C ILE A 3 -13.65 -10.10 0.68
N GLU A 4 -14.78 -9.49 0.38
CA GLU A 4 -15.82 -10.06 -0.47
C GLU A 4 -15.52 -9.70 -1.93
N ASN A 5 -15.37 -10.72 -2.77
CA ASN A 5 -15.23 -10.55 -4.20
C ASN A 5 -16.43 -11.22 -4.89
N GLY A 6 -17.14 -10.47 -5.71
CA GLY A 6 -18.30 -10.96 -6.45
C GLY A 6 -18.27 -10.53 -7.90
N VAL A 7 -18.75 -11.40 -8.79
CA VAL A 7 -18.97 -11.05 -10.19
C VAL A 7 -20.29 -10.31 -10.30
N THR A 8 -20.25 -9.04 -10.70
CA THR A 8 -21.46 -8.24 -10.90
C THR A 8 -21.96 -8.38 -12.33
N ARG A 9 -23.24 -8.77 -12.51
CA ARG A 9 -23.89 -8.89 -13.83
C ARG A 9 -25.05 -7.91 -13.94
N PHE A 10 -25.06 -7.14 -15.03
CA PHE A 10 -26.19 -6.31 -15.41
C PHE A 10 -26.99 -7.02 -16.50
N HIS A 11 -28.27 -7.33 -16.26
CA HIS A 11 -29.19 -7.89 -17.26
C HIS A 11 -30.47 -7.08 -17.31
N GLN A 12 -30.72 -6.39 -18.44
CA GLN A 12 -31.90 -5.55 -18.63
C GLN A 12 -32.12 -4.51 -17.50
N VAL A 13 -31.03 -4.01 -16.91
CA VAL A 13 -31.09 -3.02 -15.83
C VAL A 13 -31.46 -1.66 -16.42
N ARG A 14 -32.60 -1.11 -15.98
CA ARG A 14 -33.03 0.24 -16.34
C ARG A 14 -32.41 1.25 -15.39
N VAL A 15 -31.65 2.20 -15.93
CA VAL A 15 -31.01 3.27 -15.16
C VAL A 15 -31.66 4.60 -15.56
N PRO A 16 -32.25 5.37 -14.63
CA PRO A 16 -32.79 6.69 -14.95
C PRO A 16 -31.71 7.64 -15.46
N ALA A 17 -32.04 8.53 -16.41
CA ALA A 17 -31.10 9.53 -16.90
C ALA A 17 -30.53 10.42 -15.77
N ALA A 18 -31.33 10.67 -14.73
CA ALA A 18 -30.91 11.43 -13.54
C ALA A 18 -29.83 10.73 -12.68
N ALA A 19 -29.61 9.41 -12.86
CA ALA A 19 -28.57 8.67 -12.16
C ALA A 19 -27.20 8.69 -12.89
N ARG A 20 -27.10 9.43 -14.01
CA ARG A 20 -25.84 9.59 -14.75
C ARG A 20 -24.83 10.38 -13.92
N ILE A 21 -23.65 9.80 -13.71
CA ILE A 21 -22.53 10.47 -13.05
C ILE A 21 -21.74 11.25 -14.11
N GLY A 22 -21.85 12.58 -14.07
CA GLY A 22 -21.17 13.49 -15.00
C GLY A 22 -21.75 13.51 -16.43
N PRO A 23 -21.09 14.21 -17.36
CA PRO A 23 -21.55 14.33 -18.75
C PRO A 23 -21.45 13.03 -19.57
N GLU A 24 -22.23 12.93 -20.64
CA GLU A 24 -22.11 11.83 -21.60
C GLU A 24 -20.72 11.81 -22.25
N GLY A 25 -20.10 10.63 -22.35
CA GLY A 25 -18.74 10.47 -22.88
C GLY A 25 -17.60 10.80 -21.88
N ALA A 26 -17.90 11.32 -20.69
CA ALA A 26 -16.87 11.71 -19.71
C ALA A 26 -16.36 10.56 -18.81
N GLY A 27 -16.87 9.34 -18.96
CA GLY A 27 -16.64 8.24 -18.03
C GLY A 27 -15.16 7.88 -17.80
N LEU A 28 -14.35 7.85 -18.85
CA LEU A 28 -12.92 7.55 -18.72
C LEU A 28 -12.18 8.61 -17.89
N LYS A 29 -12.49 9.90 -18.11
CA LYS A 29 -11.89 11.00 -17.36
C LYS A 29 -12.23 10.87 -15.87
N ILE A 30 -13.50 10.61 -15.55
CA ILE A 30 -13.96 10.44 -14.16
C ILE A 30 -13.23 9.27 -13.48
N ALA A 31 -13.13 8.12 -14.17
CA ALA A 31 -12.44 6.94 -13.66
C ALA A 31 -10.95 7.21 -13.38
N LEU A 32 -10.24 7.85 -14.32
CA LEU A 32 -8.80 8.13 -14.16
C LEU A 32 -8.53 9.21 -13.11
N THR A 33 -9.36 10.25 -13.01
CA THR A 33 -9.23 11.27 -11.97
C THR A 33 -9.40 10.66 -10.58
N THR A 34 -10.38 9.77 -10.40
CA THR A 34 -10.59 9.06 -9.12
C THR A 34 -9.38 8.21 -8.74
N LEU A 35 -8.71 7.58 -9.72
CA LEU A 35 -7.53 6.75 -9.48
C LEU A 35 -6.29 7.54 -9.04
N ASN A 36 -6.18 8.84 -9.35
CA ASN A 36 -4.98 9.61 -9.01
C ASN A 36 -4.75 9.65 -7.50
N THR A 37 -5.72 10.16 -6.75
CA THR A 37 -5.66 10.18 -5.28
C THR A 37 -5.92 8.78 -4.70
N GLY A 38 -6.83 8.01 -5.32
CA GLY A 38 -7.15 6.66 -4.87
C GLY A 38 -5.95 5.71 -4.80
N ARG A 39 -4.93 5.90 -5.65
CA ARG A 39 -3.68 5.14 -5.64
C ARG A 39 -2.90 5.24 -4.33
N LEU A 40 -3.00 6.36 -3.60
CA LEU A 40 -2.25 6.57 -2.36
C LEU A 40 -2.73 5.68 -1.20
N SER A 41 -3.94 5.13 -1.30
CA SER A 41 -4.45 4.17 -0.31
C SER A 41 -3.62 2.89 -0.24
N LEU A 42 -3.10 2.39 -1.38
CA LEU A 42 -2.33 1.15 -1.42
C LEU A 42 -0.97 1.25 -0.71
N PRO A 43 -0.08 2.23 -1.02
CA PRO A 43 1.17 2.36 -0.29
C PRO A 43 0.95 2.68 1.19
N ALA A 44 -0.10 3.43 1.56
CA ALA A 44 -0.46 3.63 2.96
C ALA A 44 -0.78 2.31 3.68
N MET A 45 -1.55 1.42 3.04
CA MET A 45 -1.77 0.06 3.57
C MET A 45 -0.46 -0.74 3.68
N CYS A 46 0.44 -0.62 2.70
CA CYS A 46 1.75 -1.27 2.73
C CYS A 46 2.64 -0.77 3.89
N VAL A 47 2.59 0.51 4.24
CA VAL A 47 3.26 1.05 5.45
C VAL A 47 2.71 0.39 6.71
N GLY A 48 1.38 0.32 6.84
CA GLY A 48 0.74 -0.36 7.97
C GLY A 48 1.15 -1.84 8.07
N ALA A 49 1.14 -2.55 6.94
CA ALA A 49 1.61 -3.93 6.85
C ALA A 49 3.10 -4.05 7.22
N GLY A 50 3.97 -3.13 6.76
CA GLY A 50 5.39 -3.12 7.08
C GLY A 50 5.67 -2.91 8.56
N LYS A 51 4.94 -2.00 9.22
CA LYS A 51 5.01 -1.82 10.68
C LYS A 51 4.59 -3.09 11.43
N TRP A 52 3.58 -3.79 10.93
CA TRP A 52 3.13 -5.06 11.49
C TRP A 52 4.18 -6.17 11.33
N CYS A 53 4.77 -6.28 10.13
CA CYS A 53 5.86 -7.21 9.86
C CYS A 53 7.05 -6.93 10.79
N LEU A 54 7.46 -5.67 10.93
CA LEU A 54 8.56 -5.29 11.83
C LEU A 54 8.29 -5.70 13.28
N LYS A 55 7.06 -5.49 13.76
CA LYS A 55 6.67 -5.93 15.12
C LYS A 55 6.83 -7.44 15.27
N ILE A 56 6.27 -8.22 14.35
CA ILE A 56 6.33 -9.69 14.40
C ILE A 56 7.79 -10.17 14.31
N ALA A 57 8.55 -9.66 13.35
CA ALA A 57 9.95 -10.04 13.14
C ALA A 57 10.78 -9.82 14.41
N ARG A 58 10.62 -8.67 15.08
CA ARG A 58 11.33 -8.35 16.34
C ARG A 58 10.89 -9.25 17.49
N GLU A 59 9.59 -9.46 17.67
CA GLU A 59 9.07 -10.25 18.78
C GLU A 59 9.43 -11.73 18.63
N TRP A 60 9.22 -12.30 17.44
CA TRP A 60 9.49 -13.71 17.19
C TRP A 60 10.98 -14.04 17.22
N SER A 61 11.82 -13.20 16.59
CA SER A 61 13.26 -13.44 16.55
C SER A 61 13.93 -13.33 17.92
N ALA A 62 13.34 -12.56 18.84
CA ALA A 62 13.83 -12.42 20.21
C ALA A 62 13.55 -13.63 21.10
N VAL A 63 12.47 -14.39 20.82
CA VAL A 63 12.07 -15.56 21.64
C VAL A 63 12.46 -16.89 21.00
N ARG A 64 12.63 -16.94 19.67
CA ARG A 64 13.05 -18.15 18.97
C ARG A 64 14.54 -18.38 19.18
N GLU A 65 14.90 -19.51 19.77
CA GLU A 65 16.30 -19.90 19.95
C GLU A 65 16.76 -20.95 18.95
N GLN A 66 17.94 -20.73 18.36
CA GLN A 66 18.69 -21.71 17.57
C GLN A 66 20.18 -21.49 17.76
N TRP A 67 20.95 -22.58 17.77
CA TRP A 67 22.39 -22.57 18.03
C TRP A 67 22.75 -21.87 19.36
N GLY A 68 21.95 -22.12 20.40
CA GLY A 68 22.24 -21.69 21.77
C GLY A 68 21.99 -20.21 22.07
N ARG A 69 21.32 -19.46 21.19
CA ARG A 69 20.89 -18.07 21.43
C ARG A 69 19.62 -17.69 20.66
N PRO A 70 18.94 -16.60 21.02
CA PRO A 70 17.88 -16.02 20.20
C PRO A 70 18.33 -15.76 18.78
N VAL A 71 17.46 -16.03 17.80
CA VAL A 71 17.83 -15.89 16.39
C VAL A 71 18.07 -14.44 15.99
N ALA A 72 17.50 -13.49 16.72
CA ALA A 72 17.81 -12.05 16.60
C ALA A 72 19.31 -11.73 16.79
N GLY A 73 20.06 -12.58 17.49
CA GLY A 73 21.50 -12.41 17.68
C GLY A 73 22.37 -12.82 16.49
N HIS A 74 21.78 -13.43 15.46
CA HIS A 74 22.50 -13.80 14.23
C HIS A 74 22.41 -12.67 13.20
N GLU A 75 23.54 -12.29 12.61
CA GLU A 75 23.67 -11.17 11.68
C GLU A 75 22.67 -11.25 10.52
N ALA A 76 22.50 -12.43 9.93
CA ALA A 76 21.56 -12.63 8.83
C ALA A 76 20.12 -12.22 9.20
N VAL A 77 19.68 -12.47 10.44
CA VAL A 77 18.35 -12.06 10.91
C VAL A 77 18.32 -10.55 11.18
N GLY A 78 19.38 -10.00 11.76
CA GLY A 78 19.55 -8.56 11.95
C GLY A 78 19.44 -7.78 10.63
N ALA A 79 20.03 -8.30 9.56
CA ALA A 79 19.94 -7.72 8.21
C ALA A 79 18.48 -7.65 7.72
N LYS A 80 17.71 -8.73 7.86
CA LYS A 80 16.27 -8.76 7.50
C LYS A 80 15.47 -7.74 8.29
N ILE A 81 15.63 -7.70 9.62
CA ILE A 81 14.94 -6.74 10.49
C ILE A 81 15.28 -5.31 10.10
N SER A 82 16.56 -5.04 9.81
CA SER A 82 17.02 -3.70 9.40
C SER A 82 16.42 -3.28 8.06
N PHE A 83 16.32 -4.20 7.09
CA PHE A 83 15.70 -3.97 5.80
C PHE A 83 14.21 -3.66 5.95
N ILE A 84 13.48 -4.46 6.74
CA ILE A 84 12.06 -4.23 7.02
C ILE A 84 11.86 -2.85 7.65
N ALA A 85 12.67 -2.50 8.65
CA ALA A 85 12.55 -1.23 9.36
C ALA A 85 12.85 -0.02 8.47
N ALA A 86 14.00 -0.03 7.78
CA ALA A 86 14.43 1.08 6.93
C ALA A 86 13.47 1.29 5.75
N THR A 87 13.02 0.21 5.12
CA THR A 87 12.10 0.28 3.98
C THR A 87 10.72 0.76 4.43
N THR A 88 10.21 0.30 5.58
CA THR A 88 8.92 0.79 6.12
C THR A 88 8.99 2.29 6.42
N PHE A 89 10.09 2.78 7.00
CA PHE A 89 10.30 4.20 7.24
C PHE A 89 10.32 5.02 5.95
N ALA A 90 11.05 4.56 4.92
CA ALA A 90 11.09 5.23 3.63
C ALA A 90 9.71 5.25 2.95
N LEU A 91 8.96 4.16 3.02
CA LEU A 91 7.58 4.10 2.49
C LEU A 91 6.65 5.08 3.19
N GLU A 92 6.75 5.22 4.52
CA GLU A 92 5.95 6.18 5.27
C GLU A 92 6.23 7.61 4.82
N ALA A 93 7.50 7.98 4.67
CA ALA A 93 7.88 9.31 4.17
C ALA A 93 7.34 9.57 2.75
N ILE A 94 7.35 8.57 1.87
CA ILE A 94 6.79 8.68 0.50
C ILE A 94 5.28 8.92 0.55
N VAL A 95 4.56 8.19 1.42
CA VAL A 95 3.12 8.31 1.58
C VAL A 95 2.75 9.68 2.13
N ASP A 96 3.44 10.14 3.17
CA ASP A 96 3.18 11.45 3.80
C ASP A 96 3.40 12.58 2.79
N LEU A 97 4.54 12.57 2.09
CA LEU A 97 4.85 13.58 1.08
C LEU A 97 3.83 13.59 -0.06
N SER A 98 3.49 12.42 -0.61
CA SER A 98 2.56 12.32 -1.73
C SER A 98 1.13 12.73 -1.33
N SER A 99 0.73 12.43 -0.08
CA SER A 99 -0.57 12.80 0.46
C SER A 99 -0.65 14.31 0.72
N GLN A 100 0.41 14.91 1.26
CA GLN A 100 0.49 16.37 1.40
C GLN A 100 0.37 17.06 0.04
N MET A 101 1.08 16.59 -0.98
CA MET A 101 0.97 17.13 -2.34
C MET A 101 -0.45 17.01 -2.90
N ALA A 102 -1.19 15.96 -2.54
CA ALA A 102 -2.58 15.76 -2.93
C ALA A 102 -3.51 16.78 -2.27
N ASP A 103 -3.31 17.03 -0.98
CA ASP A 103 -4.13 17.93 -0.17
C ASP A 103 -3.90 19.40 -0.51
N GLU A 104 -2.70 19.76 -0.97
CA GLU A 104 -2.38 21.14 -1.37
C GLU A 104 -3.16 21.62 -2.60
N ASP A 105 -3.76 20.72 -3.40
CA ASP A 105 -4.55 20.96 -4.63
C ASP A 105 -3.89 21.91 -5.66
N ARG A 106 -2.58 22.10 -5.53
CA ARG A 106 -1.74 22.94 -6.41
C ARG A 106 -0.90 22.10 -7.37
N ASN A 107 -0.74 20.81 -7.09
CA ASN A 107 0.17 19.92 -7.79
C ASN A 107 -0.60 18.79 -8.49
N ASP A 108 -0.17 18.46 -9.71
CA ASP A 108 -0.65 17.27 -10.40
C ASP A 108 0.13 16.04 -9.92
N ILE A 109 -0.43 15.34 -8.93
CA ILE A 109 0.22 14.21 -8.24
C ILE A 109 0.26 12.90 -9.03
N ARG A 110 -0.09 12.90 -10.33
CA ARG A 110 -0.27 11.67 -11.11
C ARG A 110 0.96 10.78 -11.11
N ILE A 111 2.15 11.39 -11.17
CA ILE A 111 3.42 10.67 -11.24
C ILE A 111 3.82 10.18 -9.84
N GLU A 112 3.73 11.05 -8.84
CA GLU A 112 4.05 10.78 -7.44
C GLU A 112 3.18 9.65 -6.90
N ALA A 113 1.87 9.70 -7.12
CA ALA A 113 0.95 8.64 -6.72
C ALA A 113 1.22 7.31 -7.45
N ALA A 114 1.66 7.35 -8.71
CA ALA A 114 2.03 6.15 -9.45
C ALA A 114 3.33 5.53 -8.92
N LEU A 115 4.36 6.35 -8.64
CA LEU A 115 5.62 5.93 -8.06
C LEU A 115 5.41 5.35 -6.66
N ALA A 116 4.68 6.07 -5.80
CA ALA A 116 4.32 5.62 -4.47
C ALA A 116 3.59 4.28 -4.51
N LYS A 117 2.59 4.13 -5.40
CA LYS A 117 1.88 2.87 -5.59
C LYS A 117 2.82 1.74 -5.98
N LEU A 118 3.66 1.94 -7.00
CA LEU A 118 4.52 0.91 -7.55
C LEU A 118 5.50 0.43 -6.47
N TYR A 119 6.28 1.37 -5.95
CA TYR A 119 7.29 1.12 -4.96
C TYR A 119 6.70 0.53 -3.67
N GLY A 120 5.58 1.09 -3.18
CA GLY A 120 4.87 0.58 -2.01
C GLY A 120 4.41 -0.86 -2.17
N SER A 121 3.86 -1.22 -3.32
CA SER A 121 3.41 -2.60 -3.55
C SER A 121 4.55 -3.61 -3.67
N GLU A 122 5.66 -3.23 -4.30
CA GLU A 122 6.84 -4.11 -4.47
C GLU A 122 7.60 -4.28 -3.16
N MET A 123 7.88 -3.17 -2.47
CA MET A 123 8.56 -3.21 -1.17
C MET A 123 7.67 -3.85 -0.10
N GLY A 124 6.36 -3.61 -0.13
CA GLY A 124 5.42 -4.28 0.77
C GLY A 124 5.46 -5.80 0.62
N TRP A 125 5.63 -6.30 -0.60
CA TRP A 125 5.81 -7.74 -0.85
C TRP A 125 7.16 -8.24 -0.29
N LEU A 126 8.26 -7.56 -0.60
CA LEU A 126 9.59 -7.94 -0.09
C LEU A 126 9.66 -7.91 1.43
N ILE A 127 9.07 -6.91 2.08
CA ILE A 127 8.98 -6.83 3.54
C ILE A 127 8.27 -8.06 4.12
N ALA A 128 7.17 -8.49 3.49
CA ALA A 128 6.42 -9.64 3.95
C ALA A 128 7.13 -10.99 3.67
N ASP A 129 7.95 -11.06 2.61
CA ASP A 129 8.78 -12.23 2.30
C ASP A 129 9.99 -12.37 3.25
N GLU A 130 10.51 -11.24 3.73
CA GLU A 130 11.61 -11.17 4.69
C GLU A 130 11.19 -11.43 6.15
N LEU A 131 9.89 -11.42 6.44
CA LEU A 131 9.30 -11.72 7.75
C LEU A 131 9.40 -13.20 8.12
#